data_AF-A0A1M7GDQ7-F1
#
_entry.id   AF-A0A1M7GDQ7-F1
#
_cell.length_a   1.000
_cell.length_b   1.000
_cell.length_c   1.000
_cell.angle_alpha   90.00
_cell.angle_beta   90.00
_cell.angle_gamma   90.00
#
_symmetry.space_group_name_H-M   'P 1'
#
loop_
_entity.id
_entity.type
_entity.pdbx_description
1 polymer ?
#
loop_
_entity_poly.entity_id
_entity_poly.type
_entity_poly.pdbx_seq_one_letter_code
_entity_poly.pdbx_strand_id
1 'polypeptide(L)' 'MRPTYILITGIVALGFLGCGKSPSDSEIDACVERGVAYFKEIGSYPTLSSAPNTGRQAEDVAFERCNRTITAF' A
#
# COMPACT_ATOMS: atom_id res chain seq x y z
N MET A 1 -46.32 8.93 -19.58
CA MET A 1 -45.20 9.89 -19.44
C MET A 1 -44.05 9.21 -18.71
N ARG A 2 -42.84 9.25 -19.24
CA ARG A 2 -41.58 9.03 -18.51
C ARG A 2 -40.90 10.39 -18.32
N PRO A 3 -40.31 10.65 -17.15
CA PRO A 3 -38.89 11.00 -17.14
C PRO A 3 -38.14 10.16 -16.09
N THR A 4 -37.12 9.37 -16.41
CA THR A 4 -35.72 9.70 -16.74
C THR A 4 -34.83 9.94 -15.49
N TYR A 5 -34.00 8.94 -15.17
CA TYR A 5 -32.64 9.01 -14.59
C TYR A 5 -32.40 9.58 -13.17
N ILE A 6 -32.23 8.68 -12.20
CA ILE A 6 -31.11 8.63 -11.21
C ILE A 6 -30.93 7.12 -10.94
N LEU A 7 -30.07 6.29 -11.56
CA LEU A 7 -28.67 6.37 -11.93
C LEU A 7 -27.73 6.79 -10.79
N ILE A 8 -26.88 5.82 -10.41
CA ILE A 8 -25.65 5.93 -9.60
C ILE A 8 -25.95 6.28 -8.12
N THR A 9 -25.61 5.51 -7.09
CA THR A 9 -24.38 4.76 -6.81
C THR A 9 -24.69 3.66 -5.80
N GLY A 10 -24.40 2.41 -6.16
CA GLY A 10 -24.05 1.43 -5.16
C GLY A 10 -22.78 1.87 -4.46
N ILE A 11 -22.77 1.86 -3.14
CA ILE A 11 -21.52 1.83 -2.36
C ILE A 11 -21.68 0.69 -1.37
N VAL A 12 -21.13 -0.43 -1.81
CA VAL A 12 -20.77 -1.59 -1.02
C VAL A 12 -20.02 -1.09 0.22
N ALA A 13 -20.64 -1.19 1.39
CA ALA A 13 -19.95 -1.04 2.66
C ALA A 13 -19.07 -2.28 2.88
N LEU A 14 -17.95 -2.37 2.14
CA LEU A 14 -16.82 -3.21 2.50
C LEU A 14 -16.15 -2.55 3.70
N GLY A 15 -16.72 -2.79 4.88
CA GLY A 15 -16.01 -2.60 6.12
C GLY A 15 -14.78 -3.51 6.09
N PHE A 16 -13.61 -2.91 5.84
CA PHE A 16 -12.34 -3.55 6.14
C PHE A 16 -12.28 -3.74 7.67
N LEU A 17 -12.82 -4.87 8.13
CA LEU A 17 -12.44 -5.49 9.39
C LEU A 17 -11.00 -5.99 9.24
N GLY A 18 -10.05 -5.04 9.24
CA GLY A 18 -8.64 -5.34 9.45
C GLY A 18 -8.46 -5.78 10.89
N CYS A 19 -8.57 -7.08 11.13
CA CYS A 19 -8.23 -7.69 12.40
C CYS A 19 -6.70 -7.53 12.58
N GLY A 20 -6.29 -6.58 13.42
CA GLY A 20 -4.89 -6.24 13.67
C GLY A 20 -4.17 -7.35 14.41
N LYS A 21 -3.63 -8.32 13.67
CA LYS A 21 -2.53 -9.14 14.15
C LYS A 21 -1.26 -8.31 13.97
N SER A 22 -0.58 -7.99 15.08
CA SER A 22 0.76 -7.40 15.01
C SER A 22 1.65 -8.36 14.23
N PRO A 23 2.27 -7.91 13.13
CA PRO A 23 3.11 -8.77 12.31
C PRO A 23 4.38 -9.15 13.07
N SER A 24 4.85 -10.37 12.86
CA SER A 24 6.18 -10.79 13.32
C SER A 24 7.28 -10.14 12.46
N ASP A 25 8.48 -10.03 13.02
CA ASP A 25 9.64 -9.49 12.30
C ASP A 25 9.86 -10.19 10.95
N SER A 26 9.68 -11.52 10.90
CA SER A 26 9.79 -12.29 9.65
C SER A 26 8.75 -11.93 8.58
N GLU A 27 7.54 -11.53 8.99
CA GLU A 27 6.50 -11.08 8.05
C GLU A 27 6.77 -9.66 7.55
N ILE A 28 7.39 -8.83 8.40
CA ILE A 28 7.84 -7.48 8.03
C ILE A 28 8.96 -7.59 6.98
N ASP A 29 9.98 -8.41 7.23
CA ASP A 29 11.10 -8.60 6.29
C ASP A 29 10.61 -9.08 4.92
N ALA A 30 9.73 -10.08 4.87
CA ALA A 30 9.14 -10.57 3.63
C ALA A 30 8.27 -9.50 2.92
N CYS A 31 7.65 -8.58 3.66
CA CYS A 31 6.96 -7.43 3.09
C CYS A 31 7.94 -6.39 2.53
N VAL A 32 9.05 -6.13 3.24
CA VAL A 32 10.08 -5.18 2.80
C VAL A 32 10.73 -5.67 1.51
N GLU A 33 11.07 -6.95 1.41
CA GLU A 33 11.63 -7.54 0.19
C GLU A 33 10.72 -7.33 -1.03
N ARG A 34 9.41 -7.54 -0.86
CA ARG A 34 8.40 -7.26 -1.90
C ARG A 34 8.34 -5.78 -2.26
N GLY A 35 8.35 -4.90 -1.26
CA GLY A 35 8.38 -3.44 -1.48
C GLY A 35 9.63 -2.97 -2.20
N VAL A 36 10.81 -3.51 -1.86
CA VAL A 36 12.08 -3.23 -2.53
C VAL A 36 12.05 -3.74 -3.97
N ALA A 37 11.52 -4.94 -4.21
CA ALA A 37 11.34 -5.47 -5.57
C ALA A 37 10.43 -4.56 -6.42
N TYR A 38 9.31 -4.12 -5.85
CA TYR A 38 8.42 -3.15 -6.50
C TYR A 38 9.15 -1.84 -6.83
N PHE A 39 9.90 -1.26 -5.87
CA PHE A 39 10.64 -0.03 -6.12
C PHE A 39 11.74 -0.18 -7.17
N LYS A 40 12.36 -1.35 -7.28
CA LYS A 40 13.31 -1.67 -8.36
C LYS A 40 12.60 -1.76 -9.72
N GLU A 41 11.43 -2.39 -9.78
CA GLU A 41 10.64 -2.55 -11.00
C GLU A 41 10.21 -1.18 -11.57
N ILE A 42 9.75 -0.26 -10.72
CA ILE A 42 9.36 1.08 -11.14
C ILE A 42 10.53 2.05 -11.29
N GLY A 43 11.78 1.59 -11.16
CA GLY A 43 12.98 2.41 -11.29
C GLY A 43 13.17 3.47 -10.20
N SER A 44 12.55 3.29 -9.03
CA SER A 44 12.59 4.22 -7.89
C SER A 44 13.47 3.71 -6.73
N TYR A 45 14.42 2.81 -7.02
CA TYR A 45 15.41 2.28 -6.09
C TYR A 45 16.82 2.78 -6.46
N PRO A 46 17.73 3.09 -5.52
CA PRO A 46 17.61 2.94 -4.06
C PRO A 46 16.90 4.11 -3.36
N THR A 47 16.79 5.26 -4.03
CA THR A 47 16.17 6.46 -3.49
C THR A 47 14.92 6.79 -4.29
N LEU A 48 13.81 7.02 -3.58
CA LEU A 48 12.54 7.35 -4.21
C LEU A 48 12.63 8.75 -4.83
N SER A 49 12.20 8.87 -6.08
CA SER A 49 12.10 10.15 -6.80
C SER A 49 10.72 10.79 -6.66
N SER A 50 9.71 9.99 -6.32
CA SER A 50 8.30 10.41 -6.30
C SER A 50 7.83 10.91 -4.93
N ALA A 51 7.08 12.02 -4.94
CA ALA A 51 6.41 12.53 -3.75
C ALA A 51 5.36 11.50 -3.27
N PRO A 52 5.08 11.39 -1.95
CA PRO A 52 5.58 12.23 -0.86
C PRO A 52 6.96 11.82 -0.30
N ASN A 53 7.58 10.77 -0.84
CA ASN A 53 8.79 10.18 -0.27
C ASN A 53 10.07 10.54 -1.05
N THR A 54 10.04 11.59 -1.86
CA THR A 54 11.20 12.02 -2.65
C THR A 54 12.44 12.20 -1.77
N GLY A 55 13.56 11.60 -2.18
CA GLY A 55 14.83 11.67 -1.45
C GLY A 55 14.96 10.65 -0.31
N ARG A 56 13.92 9.87 0.00
CA ARG A 56 13.99 8.80 1.01
C ARG A 56 14.49 7.49 0.40
N GLN A 57 15.14 6.66 1.23
CA GLN A 57 15.49 5.32 0.79
C GLN A 57 14.23 4.46 0.62
N ALA A 58 14.20 3.70 -0.47
CA ALA A 58 13.11 2.79 -0.80
C ALA A 58 12.93 1.73 0.30
N GLU A 59 14.02 1.25 0.90
CA GLU A 59 14.01 0.28 1.99
C GLU A 59 13.40 0.84 3.28
N ASP A 60 13.79 2.04 3.72
CA ASP A 60 13.22 2.69 4.90
C ASP A 60 11.70 2.90 4.76
N VAL A 61 11.28 3.32 3.57
CA VAL A 61 9.85 3.52 3.27
C VAL A 61 9.10 2.20 3.19
N ALA A 62 9.73 1.16 2.65
CA ALA A 62 9.15 -0.18 2.63
C ALA A 62 8.98 -0.70 4.06
N PHE A 63 10.01 -0.58 4.90
CA PHE A 63 9.97 -0.99 6.30
C PHE A 63 8.89 -0.25 7.09
N GLU A 64 8.81 1.08 6.99
CA GLU A 64 7.77 1.86 7.68
C GLU A 64 6.36 1.45 7.30
N ARG A 65 6.13 1.14 6.01
CA ARG A 65 4.84 0.68 5.52
C ARG A 65 4.52 -0.73 6.02
N CYS A 66 5.47 -1.64 5.91
CA CYS A 66 5.34 -3.04 6.32
C CYS A 66 5.17 -3.19 7.84
N ASN A 67 5.81 -2.33 8.63
CA ASN A 67 5.65 -2.28 10.07
C ASN A 67 4.24 -1.81 10.50
N ARG A 68 3.54 -1.05 9.64
CA ARG A 68 2.13 -0.68 9.86
C ARG A 68 1.18 -1.77 9.37
N THR A 69 1.47 -2.35 8.20
CA THR A 69 0.72 -3.46 7.62
C THR A 69 1.58 -4.27 6.66
N ILE A 70 1.63 -5.59 6.85
CA ILE A 70 2.40 -6.53 6.02
C ILE A 70 1.86 -6.70 4.60
N THR A 71 0.70 -6.11 4.29
CA THR A 71 0.07 -6.13 2.97
C THR A 71 0.21 -4.78 2.24
N ALA A 72 1.18 -3.95 2.62
CA ALA A 72 1.40 -2.64 2.00
C ALA A 72 1.95 -2.70 0.57
N PHE A 73 2.56 -3.84 0.21
CA PHE A 73 3.09 -4.20 -1.09
C PHE A 73 2.65 -5.63 -1.40
#